data_AF-Q53NH1-F1
#
_entry.id   AF-Q53NH1-F1
#
_cell.length_a   1.000
_cell.length_b   1.000
_cell.length_c   1.000
_cell.angle_alpha   90.00
_cell.angle_beta   90.00
_cell.angle_gamma   90.00
#
_symmetry.space_group_name_H-M   'P 1'
#
loop_
_entity.id
_entity.type
_entity.pdbx_description
1 polymer ?
#
loop_
_entity_poly.entity_id
_entity_poly.type
_entity_poly.pdbx_seq_one_letter_code
_entity_poly.pdbx_strand_id
1 'polypeptide(L)'
;MEKTPYWLNSSQVGVYGKPAPEDFVADQEHWRKVVRNSYLTGMGIDWKTVRNVMDMRAVYGGFAAALRDMSVWVMNVVTINSPDTLPVIYERGLFGIYHDWCESFSTYPRSYDLLHADHLFSKLKSRCEVLPVIVEVDRILRPNGKLIVRDDKETVDEIKGVVRSLQWEVRMTVSKNREAMLCARKTTWRPTEAEAR
;
A
#
# COMPACT_ATOMS: atom_id res chain seq x y z
N MET A 1 -13.37 17.88 7.84
CA MET A 1 -14.12 17.10 6.83
C MET A 1 -13.85 15.63 7.08
N GLU A 2 -14.70 15.01 7.89
CA GLU A 2 -14.64 13.61 8.35
C GLU A 2 -16.04 12.98 8.27
N LYS A 3 -16.96 13.63 7.56
CA LYS A 3 -18.37 13.22 7.51
C LYS A 3 -18.51 12.12 6.46
N THR A 4 -19.22 11.07 6.84
CA THR A 4 -19.64 10.03 5.91
C THR A 4 -20.41 10.65 4.74
N PRO A 5 -20.09 10.29 3.48
CA PRO A 5 -20.87 10.69 2.32
C PRO A 5 -22.38 10.47 2.52
N TYR A 6 -23.19 11.47 2.19
CA TYR A 6 -24.63 11.44 2.46
C TYR A 6 -25.40 10.39 1.63
N TRP A 7 -24.81 9.94 0.51
CA TRP A 7 -25.39 8.95 -0.39
C TRP A 7 -24.97 7.52 -0.05
N LEU A 8 -24.02 7.30 0.86
CA LEU A 8 -23.73 5.98 1.38
C LEU A 8 -24.91 5.51 2.22
N ASN A 9 -25.56 4.43 1.76
CA ASN A 9 -26.75 3.90 2.41
C ASN A 9 -26.39 2.74 3.34
N SER A 10 -27.01 2.69 4.51
CA SER A 10 -26.86 1.57 5.45
C SER A 10 -27.41 0.25 4.93
N SER A 11 -28.24 0.28 3.88
CA SER A 11 -28.69 -0.92 3.16
C SER A 11 -27.60 -1.57 2.30
N GLN A 12 -26.54 -0.83 1.98
CA GLN A 12 -25.40 -1.36 1.23
C GLN A 12 -24.38 -1.95 2.20
N VAL A 13 -23.90 -3.15 1.87
CA VAL A 13 -22.80 -3.79 2.60
C VAL A 13 -21.48 -3.18 2.13
N GLY A 14 -20.71 -2.64 3.06
CA GLY A 14 -19.39 -2.08 2.84
C GLY A 14 -18.32 -3.15 2.61
N VAL A 15 -17.11 -2.69 2.35
CA VAL A 15 -16.00 -3.55 1.91
C VAL A 15 -15.59 -4.57 2.99
N TYR A 16 -15.85 -4.27 4.26
CA TYR A 16 -15.51 -5.12 5.40
C TYR A 16 -16.73 -5.85 5.98
N GLY A 17 -17.87 -5.81 5.30
CA GLY A 17 -19.07 -6.56 5.65
C GLY A 17 -20.01 -5.87 6.64
N LYS A 18 -19.75 -4.62 7.04
CA LYS A 18 -20.71 -3.82 7.84
C LYS A 18 -21.51 -2.89 6.92
N PRO A 19 -22.56 -2.22 7.41
CA PRO A 19 -23.21 -1.15 6.65
C PRO A 19 -22.19 -0.13 6.13
N ALA A 20 -22.28 0.27 4.86
CA ALA A 20 -21.27 1.10 4.21
C ALA A 20 -20.91 2.40 4.97
N PRO A 21 -21.86 3.12 5.60
CA PRO A 21 -21.54 4.27 6.46
C PRO A 21 -20.66 3.94 7.66
N GLU A 22 -20.93 2.81 8.31
CA GLU A 22 -20.23 2.35 9.51
C GLU A 22 -18.85 1.81 9.17
N ASP A 23 -18.74 1.09 8.04
CA ASP A 23 -17.47 0.62 7.50
C ASP A 23 -16.54 1.78 7.16
N PHE A 24 -17.06 2.84 6.54
CA PHE A 24 -16.28 4.05 6.24
C PHE A 24 -15.70 4.70 7.50
N VAL A 25 -16.52 4.86 8.55
CA VAL A 25 -16.09 5.47 9.82
C VAL A 25 -15.05 4.58 10.52
N ALA A 26 -15.29 3.26 10.54
CA ALA A 26 -14.38 2.30 11.13
C ALA A 26 -13.01 2.28 10.42
N ASP A 27 -13.00 2.31 9.08
CA ASP A 27 -11.78 2.40 8.27
C ASP A 27 -10.98 3.66 8.58
N GLN A 28 -11.66 4.82 8.62
CA GLN A 28 -11.01 6.09 8.94
C GLN A 28 -10.37 6.08 10.34
N GLU A 29 -11.08 5.59 11.34
CA GLU A 29 -10.53 5.47 12.70
C GLU A 29 -9.36 4.50 12.78
N HIS A 30 -9.46 3.38 12.06
CA HIS A 30 -8.39 2.38 11.99
C HIS A 30 -7.11 2.99 11.42
N TRP A 31 -7.18 3.59 10.23
CA TRP A 31 -6.00 4.17 9.57
C TRP A 31 -5.42 5.33 10.35
N ARG A 32 -6.25 6.19 10.96
CA ARG A 32 -5.76 7.25 11.83
C ARG A 32 -4.93 6.70 13.00
N LYS A 33 -5.37 5.61 13.62
CA LYS A 33 -4.63 4.94 14.72
C LYS A 33 -3.36 4.26 14.21
N VAL A 34 -3.43 3.52 13.10
CA VAL A 34 -2.29 2.78 12.52
C VAL A 34 -1.19 3.72 12.05
N VAL A 35 -1.53 4.76 11.29
CA VAL A 35 -0.54 5.73 10.81
C VAL A 35 0.15 6.39 11.99
N ARG A 36 -0.63 6.91 12.94
CA ARG A 36 -0.10 7.64 14.10
C ARG A 36 0.77 6.78 15.01
N ASN A 37 0.33 5.56 15.33
CA ASN A 37 0.96 4.76 16.38
C ASN A 37 2.02 3.79 15.83
N SER A 38 1.89 3.33 14.58
CA SER A 38 2.77 2.30 14.01
C SER A 38 3.66 2.87 12.92
N TYR A 39 3.12 3.66 11.99
CA TYR A 39 3.88 4.04 10.80
C TYR A 39 4.78 5.27 10.99
N LEU A 40 4.33 6.26 11.77
CA LEU A 40 5.10 7.48 12.03
C LEU A 40 6.25 7.26 13.01
N THR A 41 6.09 6.38 13.99
CA THR A 41 7.04 6.22 15.10
C THR A 41 7.79 4.89 15.08
N GLY A 42 7.16 3.81 14.57
CA GLY A 42 7.68 2.45 14.72
C GLY A 42 8.56 1.95 13.57
N MET A 43 8.52 2.56 12.39
CA MET A 43 9.12 1.97 11.17
C MET A 43 10.47 2.56 10.74
N GLY A 44 10.99 3.53 11.49
CA GLY A 44 12.27 4.19 11.15
C GLY A 44 12.25 4.88 9.77
N ILE A 45 11.07 5.31 9.33
CA ILE A 45 10.89 6.05 8.07
C ILE A 45 11.08 7.54 8.38
N ASP A 46 12.04 8.16 7.71
CA ASP A 46 12.14 9.61 7.71
C ASP A 46 11.07 10.20 6.76
N TRP A 47 9.89 10.48 7.32
CA TRP A 47 8.76 11.05 6.59
C TRP A 47 9.04 12.42 5.98
N LYS A 48 10.11 13.13 6.39
CA LYS A 48 10.52 14.40 5.75
C LYS A 48 11.08 14.18 4.34
N THR A 49 11.57 12.97 4.06
CA THR A 49 12.14 12.59 2.75
C THR A 49 11.11 12.00 1.80
N VAL A 50 9.92 11.65 2.29
CA VAL A 50 8.85 11.05 1.50
C VAL A 50 7.99 12.16 0.92
N ARG A 51 7.76 12.14 -0.40
CA ARG A 51 6.86 13.08 -1.08
C ARG A 51 5.78 12.33 -1.86
N ASN A 52 6.19 11.29 -2.59
CA ASN A 52 5.35 10.57 -3.52
C ASN A 52 4.99 9.19 -2.94
N VAL A 53 3.73 9.02 -2.53
CA VAL A 53 3.23 7.77 -1.98
C VAL A 53 2.21 7.15 -2.93
N MET A 54 2.19 5.83 -3.01
CA MET A 54 1.08 5.10 -3.63
C MET A 54 0.50 4.13 -2.60
N ASP A 55 -0.81 4.20 -2.45
CA ASP A 55 -1.58 3.17 -1.78
C ASP A 55 -2.14 2.21 -2.83
N MET A 56 -1.51 1.05 -2.93
CA MET A 56 -1.78 0.06 -3.97
C MET A 56 -3.17 -0.58 -3.82
N ARG A 57 -3.80 -0.44 -2.65
CA ARG A 57 -5.19 -0.87 -2.40
C ARG A 57 -5.86 0.05 -1.38
N ALA A 58 -6.40 1.16 -1.86
CA ALA A 58 -6.87 2.25 -1.01
C ALA A 58 -8.22 2.03 -0.32
N VAL A 59 -9.08 1.13 -0.84
CA VAL A 59 -10.46 0.94 -0.36
C VAL A 59 -11.16 2.31 -0.23
N TYR A 60 -11.48 2.80 0.96
CA TYR A 60 -12.13 4.10 1.17
C TYR A 60 -11.18 5.31 1.17
N GLY A 61 -9.88 5.10 0.90
CA GLY A 61 -8.84 6.13 0.98
C GLY A 61 -8.46 6.53 2.41
N GLY A 62 -8.70 5.66 3.39
CA GLY A 62 -8.44 5.94 4.80
C GLY A 62 -6.96 6.20 5.11
N PHE A 63 -6.06 5.45 4.48
CA PHE A 63 -4.60 5.66 4.62
C PHE A 63 -4.17 7.04 4.10
N ALA A 64 -4.60 7.42 2.89
CA ALA A 64 -4.31 8.74 2.33
C ALA A 64 -4.90 9.87 3.17
N ALA A 65 -6.13 9.70 3.68
CA ALA A 65 -6.75 10.67 4.56
C ALA A 65 -6.01 10.85 5.88
N ALA A 66 -5.43 9.76 6.43
CA ALA A 66 -4.63 9.81 7.65
C ALA A 66 -3.27 10.51 7.45
N LEU A 67 -2.78 10.60 6.20
CA LEU A 67 -1.54 11.30 5.83
C LEU A 67 -1.77 12.73 5.34
N ARG A 68 -3.02 13.22 5.29
CA ARG A 68 -3.38 14.54 4.74
C ARG A 68 -2.63 15.70 5.39
N ASP A 69 -2.41 15.63 6.69
CA ASP A 69 -1.75 16.72 7.43
C ASP A 69 -0.21 16.69 7.26
N MET A 70 0.31 15.72 6.49
CA MET A 70 1.71 15.65 6.09
C MET A 70 1.91 16.22 4.68
N SER A 71 3.10 16.73 4.39
CA SER A 71 3.46 17.25 3.06
C SER A 71 3.80 16.14 2.06
N VAL A 72 2.89 15.18 1.89
CA VAL A 72 2.99 14.02 0.98
C VAL A 72 1.76 13.98 0.08
N TRP A 73 1.92 13.47 -1.14
CA TRP A 73 0.79 13.13 -2.01
C TRP A 73 0.65 11.62 -2.11
N VAL A 74 -0.59 11.16 -2.14
CA VAL A 74 -0.91 9.72 -2.16
C VAL A 74 -1.74 9.40 -3.41
N MET A 75 -1.19 8.59 -4.32
CA MET A 75 -1.96 7.95 -5.39
C MET A 75 -2.76 6.80 -4.80
N ASN A 76 -4.08 6.89 -4.82
CA ASN A 76 -4.95 5.82 -4.34
C ASN A 76 -5.30 4.87 -5.49
N VAL A 77 -5.09 3.57 -5.30
CA VAL A 77 -5.46 2.57 -6.30
C VAL A 77 -6.64 1.74 -5.78
N VAL A 78 -7.74 1.77 -6.54
CA VAL A 78 -8.90 0.88 -6.32
C VAL A 78 -8.73 -0.31 -7.25
N THR A 79 -8.58 -1.50 -6.68
CA THR A 79 -8.37 -2.71 -7.48
C THR A 79 -9.67 -3.15 -8.14
N ILE A 80 -9.60 -3.68 -9.38
CA ILE A 80 -10.80 -4.08 -10.12
C ILE A 80 -11.63 -5.19 -9.46
N ASN A 81 -11.03 -5.91 -8.50
CA ASN A 81 -11.68 -6.95 -7.70
C ASN A 81 -12.23 -6.45 -6.36
N SER A 82 -12.28 -5.13 -6.16
CA SER A 82 -12.81 -4.50 -4.95
C SER A 82 -14.06 -3.68 -5.26
N PRO A 83 -14.96 -3.48 -4.28
CA PRO A 83 -16.11 -2.59 -4.46
C PRO A 83 -15.69 -1.20 -4.93
N ASP A 84 -16.51 -0.61 -5.79
CA ASP A 84 -16.25 0.72 -6.33
C ASP A 84 -16.33 1.77 -5.22
N THR A 85 -15.14 2.24 -4.82
CA THR A 85 -14.93 3.19 -3.73
C THR A 85 -14.23 4.46 -4.20
N LEU A 86 -13.92 4.55 -5.50
CA LEU A 86 -13.26 5.72 -6.08
C LEU A 86 -14.11 7.01 -5.95
N PRO A 87 -15.45 6.99 -6.11
CA PRO A 87 -16.27 8.16 -5.84
C PRO A 87 -16.11 8.69 -4.41
N VAL A 88 -16.01 7.79 -3.42
CA VAL A 88 -15.78 8.16 -2.01
C VAL A 88 -14.42 8.83 -1.84
N ILE A 89 -13.38 8.32 -2.52
CA ILE A 89 -12.04 8.92 -2.51
C ILE A 89 -12.07 10.34 -3.09
N TYR A 90 -12.76 10.56 -4.20
CA TYR A 90 -12.89 11.88 -4.83
C TYR A 90 -13.65 12.89 -3.97
N GLU A 91 -14.73 12.48 -3.30
CA GLU A 91 -15.46 13.38 -2.38
C GLU A 91 -14.64 13.84 -1.18
N ARG A 92 -13.60 13.07 -0.80
CA ARG A 92 -12.63 13.45 0.23
C ARG A 92 -11.58 14.45 -0.28
N GLY A 93 -11.61 14.82 -1.57
CA GLY A 93 -10.60 15.66 -2.22
C GLY A 93 -9.29 14.93 -2.49
N LEU A 94 -9.30 13.60 -2.47
CA LEU A 94 -8.16 12.75 -2.79
C LEU A 94 -8.29 12.30 -4.26
N PHE A 95 -7.17 11.94 -4.89
CA PHE A 95 -7.18 11.39 -6.24
C PHE A 95 -6.80 9.91 -6.22
N GLY A 96 -7.32 9.18 -7.19
CA GLY A 96 -7.04 7.77 -7.35
C GLY A 96 -7.40 7.26 -8.73
N ILE A 97 -7.11 6.00 -8.99
CA ILE A 97 -7.42 5.33 -10.25
C ILE A 97 -7.91 3.91 -9.99
N TYR A 98 -8.59 3.33 -10.98
CA TYR A 98 -8.75 1.88 -11.04
C TYR A 98 -7.52 1.25 -11.67
N HIS A 99 -7.11 0.10 -11.14
CA HIS A 99 -6.02 -0.67 -11.76
C HIS A 99 -6.15 -2.17 -11.49
N ASP A 100 -5.75 -2.97 -12.47
CA ASP A 100 -5.52 -4.41 -12.32
C ASP A 100 -4.03 -4.66 -12.12
N TRP A 101 -3.63 -5.09 -10.94
CA TRP A 101 -2.22 -5.37 -10.64
C TRP A 101 -1.68 -6.63 -11.33
N CYS A 102 -2.53 -7.41 -12.00
CA CYS A 102 -2.06 -8.44 -12.93
C CYS A 102 -1.55 -7.86 -14.26
N GLU A 103 -1.79 -6.57 -14.51
CA GLU A 103 -1.30 -5.81 -15.65
C GLU A 103 -0.22 -4.80 -15.22
N SER A 104 0.56 -4.31 -16.19
CA SER A 104 1.58 -3.28 -15.91
C SER A 104 0.95 -1.92 -15.56
N PHE A 105 1.49 -1.22 -14.58
CA PHE A 105 1.01 0.10 -14.19
C PHE A 105 1.52 1.17 -15.16
N SER A 106 0.61 1.98 -15.72
CA SER A 106 0.95 3.05 -16.66
C SER A 106 1.57 4.26 -15.94
N THR A 107 2.83 4.11 -15.51
CA THR A 107 3.62 5.17 -14.87
C THR A 107 5.10 5.03 -15.22
N TYR A 108 5.83 6.14 -15.11
CA TYR A 108 7.27 6.14 -15.33
C TYR A 108 7.97 5.31 -14.25
N PRO A 109 9.07 4.59 -14.60
CA PRO A 109 9.90 3.94 -13.60
C PRO A 109 10.38 4.94 -12.55
N ARG A 110 10.54 4.49 -11.29
CA ARG A 110 11.07 5.31 -10.19
C ARG A 110 10.24 6.59 -9.94
N SER A 111 8.92 6.46 -9.87
CA SER A 111 7.99 7.57 -9.61
C SER A 111 7.70 7.77 -8.12
N TYR A 112 7.69 6.70 -7.31
CA TYR A 112 7.24 6.74 -5.93
C TYR A 112 8.37 6.54 -4.92
N ASP A 113 8.28 7.23 -3.77
CA ASP A 113 9.18 7.11 -2.64
C ASP A 113 8.71 6.03 -1.65
N LEU A 114 7.40 5.81 -1.57
CA LEU A 114 6.79 4.82 -0.69
C LEU A 114 5.62 4.13 -1.39
N LEU A 115 5.62 2.81 -1.35
CA LEU A 115 4.51 1.98 -1.80
C LEU A 115 3.91 1.28 -0.57
N HIS A 116 2.60 1.38 -0.42
CA HIS A 116 1.84 0.77 0.65
C HIS A 116 0.89 -0.28 0.07
N ALA A 117 0.89 -1.48 0.63
CA ALA A 117 0.01 -2.57 0.25
C ALA A 117 -0.60 -3.21 1.49
N ASP A 118 -1.93 -3.10 1.65
CA ASP A 118 -2.70 -3.77 2.69
C ASP A 118 -3.58 -4.87 2.10
N HIS A 119 -3.29 -6.11 2.49
CA HIS A 119 -3.98 -7.33 2.04
C HIS A 119 -4.11 -7.42 0.51
N LEU A 120 -3.14 -6.90 -0.23
CA LEU A 120 -3.19 -6.86 -1.70
C LEU A 120 -2.78 -8.20 -2.28
N PHE A 121 -1.63 -8.72 -1.86
CA PHE A 121 -0.97 -9.85 -2.52
C PHE A 121 -1.72 -11.16 -2.28
N SER A 122 -2.22 -11.38 -1.05
CA SER A 122 -3.04 -12.55 -0.72
C SER A 122 -4.29 -12.67 -1.60
N LYS A 123 -4.93 -11.54 -1.90
CA LYS A 123 -6.07 -11.49 -2.82
C LYS A 123 -5.64 -11.72 -4.27
N LEU A 124 -4.51 -11.16 -4.69
CA LEU A 124 -4.00 -11.30 -6.05
C LEU A 124 -3.62 -12.74 -6.42
N LYS A 125 -3.15 -13.55 -5.46
CA LYS A 125 -2.77 -14.96 -5.67
C LYS A 125 -3.85 -15.82 -6.34
N SER A 126 -5.12 -15.46 -6.19
CA SER A 126 -6.23 -16.14 -6.86
C SER A 126 -6.35 -15.88 -8.36
N ARG A 127 -5.69 -14.83 -8.87
CA ARG A 127 -5.78 -14.36 -10.26
C ARG A 127 -4.43 -14.36 -10.99
N CYS A 128 -3.35 -14.00 -10.31
CA CYS A 128 -2.02 -13.93 -10.90
C CYS A 128 -0.91 -14.17 -9.88
N GLU A 129 0.28 -14.47 -10.40
CA GLU A 129 1.48 -14.70 -9.62
C GLU A 129 1.95 -13.42 -8.90
N VAL A 130 2.50 -13.57 -7.71
CA VAL A 130 3.00 -12.44 -6.89
C VAL A 130 4.28 -11.84 -7.47
N LEU A 131 5.14 -12.67 -8.07
CA LEU A 131 6.46 -12.25 -8.56
C LEU A 131 6.39 -11.13 -9.62
N PRO A 132 5.57 -11.21 -10.69
CA PRO A 132 5.42 -10.11 -11.66
C PRO A 132 5.00 -8.79 -11.01
N VAL A 133 4.13 -8.84 -10.00
CA VAL A 133 3.68 -7.65 -9.27
C VAL A 133 4.81 -7.03 -8.48
N ILE A 134 5.66 -7.84 -7.83
CA ILE A 134 6.85 -7.33 -7.12
C ILE A 134 7.86 -6.72 -8.10
N VAL A 135 8.02 -7.28 -9.29
CA VAL A 135 8.88 -6.69 -10.34
C VAL A 135 8.35 -5.32 -10.77
N GLU A 136 7.03 -5.18 -10.88
CA GLU A 136 6.40 -3.88 -11.18
C GLU A 136 6.58 -2.88 -10.03
N VAL A 137 6.44 -3.34 -8.78
CA VAL A 137 6.77 -2.59 -7.57
C VAL A 137 8.23 -2.12 -7.59
N ASP A 138 9.17 -2.98 -8.00
CA ASP A 138 10.57 -2.61 -8.17
C ASP A 138 10.75 -1.54 -9.25
N ARG A 139 10.09 -1.69 -10.40
CA ARG A 139 10.17 -0.74 -11.52
C ARG A 139 9.72 0.65 -11.10
N ILE A 140 8.60 0.79 -10.39
CA ILE A 140 8.00 2.09 -10.05
C ILE A 140 8.60 2.74 -8.79
N LEU A 141 9.24 1.97 -7.91
CA LEU A 141 9.84 2.48 -6.68
C LEU A 141 11.22 3.12 -6.95
N ARG A 142 11.45 4.30 -6.37
CA ARG A 142 12.74 4.99 -6.43
C ARG A 142 13.81 4.23 -5.65
N PRO A 143 15.10 4.38 -6.01
CA PRO A 143 16.19 3.93 -5.14
C PRO A 143 16.06 4.55 -3.75
N ASN A 144 16.31 3.78 -2.70
CA ASN A 144 16.03 4.13 -1.29
C ASN A 144 14.54 4.31 -0.94
N GLY A 145 13.65 4.11 -1.91
CA GLY A 145 12.22 4.03 -1.68
C GLY A 145 11.88 2.83 -0.80
N LYS A 146 10.70 2.90 -0.19
CA LYS A 146 10.26 1.94 0.82
C LYS A 146 8.99 1.23 0.37
N LEU A 147 8.93 -0.06 0.66
CA LEU A 147 7.72 -0.87 0.48
C LEU A 147 7.23 -1.28 1.87
N ILE A 148 5.98 -0.97 2.16
CA ILE A 148 5.26 -1.45 3.35
C ILE A 148 4.21 -2.42 2.87
N VAL A 149 4.29 -3.66 3.34
CA VAL A 149 3.29 -4.70 3.07
C VAL A 149 2.71 -5.14 4.40
N ARG A 150 1.38 -5.15 4.51
CA ARG A 150 0.65 -5.88 5.54
C ARG A 150 -0.18 -6.94 4.86
N ASP A 151 0.07 -8.21 5.16
CA ASP A 151 -0.69 -9.32 4.60
C ASP A 151 -0.61 -10.56 5.51
N ASP A 152 -1.18 -11.68 5.08
CA ASP A 152 -0.96 -12.96 5.75
C ASP A 152 0.53 -13.33 5.82
N LYS A 153 0.92 -14.08 6.86
CA LYS A 153 2.32 -14.41 7.12
C LYS A 153 2.99 -15.14 5.95
N GLU A 154 2.29 -16.06 5.30
CA GLU A 154 2.83 -16.90 4.22
C GLU A 154 3.16 -16.04 2.99
N THR A 155 2.26 -15.14 2.63
CA THR A 155 2.45 -14.15 1.57
C THR A 155 3.58 -13.17 1.88
N VAL A 156 3.67 -12.68 3.12
CA VAL A 156 4.77 -11.79 3.51
C VAL A 156 6.13 -12.49 3.47
N ASP A 157 6.21 -13.75 3.89
CA ASP A 157 7.45 -14.53 3.84
C ASP A 157 7.89 -14.81 2.39
N GLU A 158 6.94 -15.05 1.47
CA GLU A 158 7.19 -15.15 0.03
C GLU A 158 7.75 -13.84 -0.55
N ILE A 159 7.08 -12.70 -0.29
CA ILE A 159 7.52 -11.38 -0.73
C ILE A 159 8.93 -11.08 -0.17
N LYS A 160 9.17 -11.42 1.09
CA LYS A 160 10.48 -11.27 1.74
C LYS A 160 11.57 -12.05 1.01
N GLY A 161 11.28 -13.24 0.49
CA GLY A 161 12.19 -14.03 -0.34
C GLY A 161 12.56 -13.30 -1.63
N VAL A 162 11.57 -12.76 -2.34
CA VAL A 162 11.76 -12.04 -3.60
C VAL A 162 12.50 -10.71 -3.41
N VAL A 163 12.12 -9.88 -2.43
CA VAL A 163 12.82 -8.60 -2.22
C VAL A 163 14.30 -8.81 -1.82
N ARG A 164 14.60 -9.90 -1.12
CA ARG A 164 16.00 -10.28 -0.82
C ARG A 164 16.77 -10.71 -2.06
N SER A 165 16.16 -11.45 -2.99
CA SER A 165 16.82 -11.81 -4.24
C SER A 165 17.11 -10.59 -5.10
N LEU A 166 16.24 -9.57 -5.03
CA LEU A 166 16.45 -8.24 -5.63
C LEU A 166 17.47 -7.36 -4.88
N GLN A 167 18.15 -7.87 -3.86
CA GLN A 167 19.13 -7.16 -3.03
C GLN A 167 18.55 -6.00 -2.21
N TRP A 168 17.25 -6.01 -1.92
CA TRP A 168 16.63 -5.00 -1.05
C TRP A 168 16.94 -5.27 0.43
N GLU A 169 16.97 -4.20 1.22
CA GLU A 169 17.16 -4.28 2.66
C GLU A 169 15.82 -4.49 3.37
N VAL A 170 15.66 -5.60 4.07
CA VAL A 170 14.50 -5.83 4.96
C VAL A 170 14.76 -5.15 6.30
N ARG A 171 14.06 -4.05 6.58
CA ARG A 171 14.27 -3.24 7.80
C ARG A 171 13.47 -3.72 8.99
N MET A 172 12.26 -4.20 8.75
CA MET A 172 11.36 -4.62 9.82
C MET A 172 10.44 -5.73 9.33
N THR A 173 10.23 -6.73 10.18
CA THR A 173 9.18 -7.73 10.00
C THR A 173 8.51 -7.95 11.35
N VAL A 174 7.23 -7.63 11.45
CA VAL A 174 6.41 -7.87 12.66
C VAL A 174 5.34 -8.89 12.29
N SER A 175 5.18 -9.95 13.07
CA SER A 175 4.10 -10.92 12.87
C SER A 175 3.25 -11.02 14.13
N LYS A 176 1.93 -10.96 13.96
CA LYS A 176 0.95 -11.08 15.04
C LYS A 176 -0.32 -11.75 14.52
N ASN A 177 -0.80 -12.77 15.23
CA ASN A 177 -2.10 -13.42 14.98
C ASN A 177 -2.38 -13.72 13.49
N ARG A 178 -1.45 -14.43 12.82
CA ARG A 178 -1.47 -14.84 11.40
C ARG A 178 -1.24 -13.73 10.36
N GLU A 179 -1.30 -12.47 10.76
CA GLU A 179 -0.86 -11.35 9.92
C GLU A 179 0.63 -11.07 10.13
N ALA A 180 1.25 -10.53 9.09
CA ALA A 180 2.60 -10.01 9.13
C ALA A 180 2.68 -8.66 8.42
N MET A 181 3.63 -7.85 8.88
CA MET A 181 3.95 -6.56 8.33
C MET A 181 5.44 -6.51 8.00
N LEU A 182 5.75 -6.17 6.75
CA LEU A 182 7.09 -6.05 6.20
C LEU A 182 7.35 -4.60 5.83
N CYS A 183 8.49 -4.06 6.26
CA CYS A 183 9.05 -2.83 5.71
C CYS A 183 10.38 -3.16 5.04
N ALA A 184 10.45 -3.01 3.72
CA ALA A 184 11.65 -3.19 2.93
C ALA A 184 12.09 -1.86 2.30
N ARG A 185 13.40 -1.68 2.11
CA ARG A 185 13.99 -0.52 1.43
C ARG A 185 14.73 -1.00 0.20
N LYS A 186 14.39 -0.43 -0.95
CA LYS A 186 15.11 -0.66 -2.21
C LYS A 186 16.52 -0.11 -2.11
N THR A 187 17.51 -0.94 -2.39
CA THR A 187 18.92 -0.52 -2.43
C THR A 187 19.28 0.01 -3.81
N THR A 188 20.37 0.76 -3.89
CA THR A 188 21.06 1.02 -5.16
C THR A 188 22.02 -0.13 -5.42
N TRP A 189 21.54 -1.21 -6.03
CA TRP A 189 22.44 -2.28 -6.45
C TRP A 189 23.31 -1.80 -7.61
N ARG A 190 24.63 -2.00 -7.47
CA ARG A 190 25.63 -1.88 -8.54
C ARG A 190 26.53 -3.11 -8.42
N PRO A 191 26.80 -3.85 -9.51
CA PRO A 191 27.69 -4.99 -9.46
C PRO A 191 29.10 -4.51 -9.11
N THR A 192 29.78 -5.25 -8.25
CA THR A 192 31.22 -5.08 -8.03
C THR A 192 32.00 -5.78 -9.14
N GLU A 193 33.24 -5.36 -9.42
CA GLU A 193 34.08 -5.98 -10.45
C GLU A 193 34.29 -7.50 -10.23
N ALA A 194 34.18 -7.97 -8.99
CA ALA A 194 34.29 -9.38 -8.63
C ALA A 194 33.04 -10.19 -8.98
N GLU A 195 31.86 -9.57 -9.01
CA GLU A 195 30.58 -10.21 -9.35
C GLU A 195 30.29 -10.21 -10.86
N ALA A 196 31.05 -9.42 -11.63
CA ALA A 196 30.91 -9.29 -13.08
C ALA A 196 31.80 -10.27 -13.88
N ARG A 197 32.59 -11.10 -13.20
CA ARG A 197 33.46 -12.14 -13.78
C ARG A 197 32.82 -13.51 -13.63
#